data_AF-A0A124FP75-F1
#
_entry.id   AF-A0A124FP75-F1
#
_cell.length_a   1.000
_cell.length_b   1.000
_cell.length_c   1.000
_cell.angle_alpha   90.00
_cell.angle_beta   90.00
_cell.angle_gamma   90.00
#
_symmetry.space_group_name_H-M   'P 1'
#
loop_
_entity.id
_entity.type
_entity.pdbx_description
1 polymer ?
#
loop_
_entity_poly.entity_id
_entity_poly.type
_entity_poly.pdbx_seq_one_letter_code
_entity_poly.pdbx_strand_id
1 'polypeptide(L)'
;MGRMIVILLVLFKVVTAQVKQDEWIDPETLKDDLVFSYQIVQASDSTIMDNIRDTTGLNIEDSIMVRRGYRVQIVSTQDVDQAEIVADRAMEFFNQPVYIVFESPYYKVRVGDFLSDLDALDVERKARQNGYPGAWIVPSDVNVPNPNRRYK
;
A
#
# COMPACT_ATOMS: atom_id res chain seq x y z
N MET A 1 -47.67 -31.52 -38.04
CA MET A 1 -47.47 -30.15 -38.58
C MET A 1 -46.82 -29.18 -37.60
N GLY A 2 -47.17 -29.16 -36.29
CA GLY A 2 -46.67 -28.14 -35.35
C GLY A 2 -45.16 -28.11 -35.04
N ARG A 3 -44.44 -29.24 -35.13
CA ARG A 3 -42.99 -29.29 -34.81
C ARG A 3 -42.10 -28.61 -35.86
N MET A 4 -42.52 -28.61 -37.13
CA MET A 4 -41.80 -27.97 -38.23
C MET A 4 -41.83 -26.43 -38.15
N ILE A 5 -42.94 -25.86 -37.68
CA ILE A 5 -43.12 -24.40 -37.53
C ILE A 5 -42.23 -23.84 -36.42
N VAL A 6 -42.09 -24.56 -35.30
CA VAL A 6 -41.26 -24.12 -34.18
C VAL A 6 -39.78 -24.08 -34.59
N ILE A 7 -39.30 -25.09 -35.32
CA ILE A 7 -37.91 -25.15 -35.79
C ILE A 7 -37.63 -24.00 -36.78
N LEU A 8 -38.57 -23.70 -37.66
CA LEU A 8 -38.44 -22.59 -38.63
C LEU A 8 -38.38 -21.21 -37.94
N LEU A 9 -39.17 -21.02 -36.87
CA LEU A 9 -39.16 -19.78 -36.09
C LEU A 9 -37.86 -19.59 -35.29
N VAL A 10 -37.28 -20.67 -34.77
CA VAL A 10 -35.98 -20.63 -34.07
C VAL A 10 -34.86 -20.29 -35.04
N LEU A 11 -34.85 -20.87 -36.23
CA LEU A 11 -33.84 -20.57 -37.26
C LEU A 11 -33.93 -19.13 -37.76
N PHE A 12 -35.14 -18.56 -37.86
CA PHE A 12 -35.33 -17.17 -38.30
C PHE A 12 -34.73 -16.14 -37.32
N LYS A 13 -34.78 -16.41 -36.01
CA LYS A 13 -34.21 -15.52 -34.97
C LYS A 13 -32.69 -15.45 -35.03
N VAL A 14 -32.02 -16.55 -35.37
CA VAL A 14 -30.55 -16.64 -35.41
C VAL A 14 -29.98 -15.83 -36.57
N VAL A 15 -30.65 -15.82 -37.74
CA VAL A 15 -30.18 -15.08 -38.92
C VAL A 15 -30.22 -13.55 -38.72
N THR A 16 -31.14 -13.05 -37.89
CA THR A 16 -31.27 -11.61 -37.61
C THR A 16 -30.35 -11.10 -36.50
N ALA A 17 -29.62 -11.99 -35.82
CA ALA A 17 -28.74 -11.64 -34.70
C ALA A 17 -27.28 -11.43 -35.17
N GLN A 18 -27.07 -10.48 -36.10
CA GLN A 18 -25.73 -9.97 -36.35
C GLN A 18 -25.65 -8.53 -35.82
N VAL A 19 -25.21 -8.40 -34.57
CA VAL A 19 -24.82 -7.12 -33.98
C VAL A 19 -23.44 -6.77 -34.52
N LYS A 20 -23.31 -5.65 -35.22
CA LYS A 20 -22.03 -5.13 -35.67
C LYS A 20 -21.30 -4.55 -34.46
N GLN A 21 -20.24 -5.20 -34.01
CA GLN A 21 -19.39 -4.71 -32.93
C GLN A 21 -18.40 -3.68 -33.49
N ASP A 22 -18.67 -2.39 -33.28
CA ASP A 22 -17.65 -1.34 -33.43
C ASP A 22 -16.95 -1.18 -32.07
N GLU A 23 -15.82 -1.85 -31.90
CA GLU A 23 -15.01 -1.87 -30.66
C GLU A 23 -13.87 -0.84 -30.69
N TRP A 24 -14.07 0.32 -31.32
CA TRP A 24 -13.06 1.38 -31.26
C TRP A 24 -13.32 2.27 -30.04
N ILE A 25 -12.48 2.13 -29.02
CA ILE A 25 -12.49 2.96 -27.81
C ILE A 25 -11.58 4.16 -28.05
N ASP A 26 -12.10 5.37 -27.86
CA ASP A 26 -11.32 6.61 -27.97
C ASP A 26 -10.44 6.79 -26.71
N PRO A 27 -9.10 6.75 -26.84
CA PRO A 27 -8.18 6.85 -25.72
C PRO A 27 -8.25 8.21 -24.99
N GLU A 28 -8.80 9.26 -25.60
CA GLU A 28 -8.95 10.55 -24.91
C GLU A 28 -10.10 10.57 -23.91
N THR A 29 -11.10 9.69 -24.07
CA THR A 29 -12.21 9.54 -23.11
C THR A 29 -11.82 8.80 -21.83
N LEU A 30 -10.63 8.21 -21.79
CA LEU A 30 -10.08 7.48 -20.64
C LEU A 30 -9.26 8.35 -19.70
N LYS A 31 -9.13 9.66 -19.97
CA LYS A 31 -8.55 10.62 -19.03
C LYS A 31 -9.57 10.98 -17.94
N ASP A 32 -10.09 9.98 -17.23
CA ASP A 32 -10.56 10.24 -15.88
C ASP A 32 -9.33 10.68 -15.08
N ASP A 33 -9.43 11.80 -14.40
CA ASP A 33 -8.45 12.32 -13.46
C ASP A 33 -8.31 11.32 -12.30
N LEU A 34 -7.64 10.20 -12.56
CA LEU A 34 -7.26 9.23 -11.57
C LEU A 34 -6.19 9.89 -10.70
N VAL A 35 -6.65 10.63 -9.70
CA VAL A 35 -5.87 10.92 -8.50
C VAL A 35 -5.63 9.55 -7.87
N PHE A 36 -4.49 8.94 -8.19
CA PHE A 36 -4.01 7.76 -7.51
C PHE A 36 -3.73 8.14 -6.06
N SER A 37 -4.72 8.01 -5.18
CA SER A 37 -4.49 7.98 -3.75
C SER A 37 -3.87 6.63 -3.43
N TYR A 38 -2.57 6.61 -3.19
CA TYR A 38 -1.93 5.45 -2.61
C TYR A 38 -2.33 5.41 -1.13
N GLN A 39 -3.25 4.51 -0.77
CA GLN A 39 -3.35 4.10 0.63
C GLN A 39 -2.16 3.21 0.93
N ILE A 40 -1.29 3.63 1.86
CA ILE A 40 -0.26 2.77 2.40
C ILE A 40 -0.97 1.72 3.24
N VAL A 41 -1.24 0.56 2.67
CA VAL A 41 -1.85 -0.56 3.39
C VAL A 41 -0.77 -1.26 4.20
N GLN A 42 -1.02 -1.50 5.49
CA GLN A 42 -0.11 -2.29 6.31
C GLN A 42 -0.01 -3.71 5.73
N ALA A 43 1.23 -4.17 5.54
CA ALA A 43 1.60 -5.41 4.86
C ALA A 43 1.16 -6.71 5.57
N SER A 44 0.23 -6.64 6.52
CA SER A 44 -0.27 -7.77 7.30
C SER A 44 -1.53 -8.42 6.75
N ASP A 45 -2.17 -7.85 5.72
CA ASP A 45 -3.35 -8.47 5.07
C ASP A 45 -2.91 -9.45 3.97
N SER A 46 -3.05 -10.75 4.26
CA SER A 46 -2.68 -11.84 3.35
C SER A 46 -3.43 -11.79 2.01
N THR A 47 -4.65 -11.28 2.01
CA THR A 47 -5.50 -11.21 0.80
C THR A 47 -4.92 -10.25 -0.23
N ILE A 48 -4.28 -9.17 0.23
CA ILE A 48 -3.68 -8.17 -0.64
C ILE A 48 -2.35 -8.67 -1.19
N MET A 49 -1.57 -9.39 -0.38
CA MET A 49 -0.30 -9.98 -0.81
C MET A 49 -0.50 -11.01 -1.92
N ASP A 50 -1.54 -11.85 -1.83
CA ASP A 50 -1.83 -12.84 -2.87
C ASP A 50 -2.18 -12.19 -4.22
N ASN A 51 -3.01 -11.13 -4.20
CA ASN A 51 -3.37 -10.42 -5.42
C ASN A 51 -2.18 -9.72 -6.10
N ILE A 52 -1.23 -9.19 -5.32
CA ILE A 52 -0.03 -8.54 -5.88
C ILE A 52 0.94 -9.59 -6.47
N ARG A 53 1.11 -10.75 -5.81
CA ARG A 53 1.93 -11.87 -6.30
C ARG A 53 1.42 -12.36 -7.65
N ASP A 54 0.10 -12.54 -7.79
CA ASP A 54 -0.51 -13.04 -9.02
C ASP A 54 -0.41 -12.04 -10.18
N THR A 55 -0.53 -10.73 -9.89
CA THR A 55 -0.55 -9.72 -10.95
C THR A 55 0.86 -9.34 -11.43
N THR A 56 1.86 -9.37 -10.55
CA THR A 56 3.21 -8.83 -10.85
C THR A 56 4.32 -9.88 -10.86
N GLY A 57 4.08 -11.11 -10.37
CA GLY A 57 5.11 -12.10 -10.12
C GLY A 57 6.14 -11.67 -9.08
N LEU A 58 5.93 -10.54 -8.39
CA LEU A 58 6.82 -10.01 -7.37
C LEU A 58 6.52 -10.70 -6.04
N ASN A 59 7.44 -11.53 -5.60
CA ASN A 59 7.42 -12.04 -4.24
C ASN A 59 7.95 -10.93 -3.30
N ILE A 60 7.05 -10.09 -2.78
CA ILE A 60 7.42 -8.90 -1.97
C ILE A 60 8.23 -9.32 -0.73
N GLU A 61 7.96 -10.49 -0.17
CA GLU A 61 8.71 -11.08 0.96
C GLU A 61 10.21 -11.28 0.66
N ASP A 62 10.59 -11.56 -0.59
CA ASP A 62 12.00 -11.71 -1.00
C ASP A 62 12.69 -10.35 -1.20
N SER A 63 11.93 -9.25 -1.30
CA SER A 63 12.44 -7.92 -1.67
C SER A 63 12.87 -7.06 -0.48
N ILE A 64 12.40 -7.40 0.72
CA ILE A 64 12.67 -6.68 1.96
C ILE A 64 13.33 -7.66 2.93
N MET A 65 14.43 -7.26 3.56
CA MET A 65 15.05 -8.00 4.65
C MET A 65 15.00 -7.20 5.95
N VAL A 66 14.83 -7.89 7.07
CA VAL A 66 14.84 -7.28 8.40
C VAL A 66 16.28 -7.21 8.91
N ARG A 67 16.69 -6.04 9.41
CA ARG A 67 18.00 -5.83 10.04
C ARG A 67 17.87 -5.00 11.30
N ARG A 68 18.86 -5.12 12.20
CA ARG A 68 19.01 -4.19 13.32
C ARG A 68 19.35 -2.80 12.80
N GLY A 69 18.61 -1.81 13.27
CA GLY A 69 18.77 -0.40 12.93
C GLY A 69 18.03 0.49 13.93
N TYR A 70 17.47 1.58 13.44
CA TYR A 70 16.88 2.65 14.23
C TYR A 70 15.61 3.20 13.61
N ARG A 71 14.69 3.64 14.46
CA ARG A 71 13.51 4.42 14.09
C ARG A 71 13.41 5.64 14.99
N VAL A 72 12.64 6.65 14.60
CA VAL A 72 12.38 7.81 15.45
C VAL A 72 10.99 7.65 16.07
N GLN A 73 10.92 7.53 17.39
CA GLN A 73 9.64 7.56 18.10
C GLN A 73 9.21 9.01 18.27
N ILE A 74 7.99 9.35 17.83
CA ILE A 74 7.46 10.72 17.88
C ILE A 74 6.37 10.91 18.93
N VAL A 75 5.61 9.86 19.27
CA VAL A 75 4.53 9.87 20.26
C VAL A 75 4.46 8.55 21.02
N SER A 76 4.04 8.61 22.28
CA SER A 76 3.62 7.47 23.10
C SER A 76 2.33 7.87 23.84
N THR A 77 1.23 7.20 23.55
CA THR A 77 -0.11 7.53 24.07
C THR A 77 -0.85 6.25 24.48
N GLN A 78 -1.84 6.34 25.38
CA GLN A 78 -2.73 5.21 25.70
C GLN A 78 -3.96 5.18 24.78
N ASP A 79 -4.20 6.26 24.05
CA ASP A 79 -5.32 6.44 23.14
C ASP A 79 -4.92 6.03 21.72
N VAL A 80 -5.58 5.02 21.17
CA VAL A 80 -5.32 4.50 19.83
C VAL A 80 -5.70 5.50 18.74
N ASP A 81 -6.79 6.24 18.92
CA ASP A 81 -7.28 7.21 17.93
C ASP A 81 -6.26 8.36 17.79
N GLN A 82 -5.67 8.79 18.90
CA GLN A 82 -4.57 9.76 18.88
C GLN A 82 -3.33 9.23 18.17
N ALA A 83 -3.00 7.95 18.34
CA ALA A 83 -1.85 7.34 17.67
C ALA A 83 -2.05 7.28 16.15
N GLU A 84 -3.26 6.94 15.70
CA GLU A 84 -3.63 6.91 14.28
C GLU A 84 -3.57 8.30 13.64
N ILE A 85 -4.20 9.31 14.26
CA ILE A 85 -4.16 10.70 13.77
C ILE A 85 -2.72 11.21 13.63
N VAL A 86 -1.86 10.90 14.60
CA VAL A 86 -0.45 11.27 14.56
C VAL A 86 0.29 10.52 13.46
N ALA A 87 0.01 9.23 13.27
CA ALA A 87 0.63 8.42 12.24
C ALA A 87 0.30 8.94 10.84
N ASP A 88 -0.97 9.28 10.58
CA ASP A 88 -1.41 9.83 9.30
C ASP A 88 -0.70 11.14 8.97
N ARG A 89 -0.66 12.07 9.93
CA ARG A 89 0.09 13.33 9.77
C ARG A 89 1.58 13.09 9.54
N ALA A 90 2.16 12.11 10.23
CA ALA A 90 3.57 11.78 10.08
C ALA A 90 3.88 11.16 8.70
N MET A 91 2.98 10.35 8.15
CA MET A 91 3.13 9.77 6.81
C MET A 91 3.19 10.87 5.74
N GLU A 92 2.31 11.86 5.84
CA GLU A 92 2.30 13.01 4.93
C GLU A 92 3.55 13.88 5.08
N PHE A 93 4.03 14.09 6.31
CA PHE A 93 5.10 15.04 6.58
C PHE A 93 6.51 14.50 6.34
N PHE A 94 6.80 13.26 6.78
CA PHE A 94 8.18 12.77 6.78
C PHE A 94 8.61 12.08 5.49
N ASN A 95 7.68 11.70 4.61
CA ASN A 95 7.95 10.86 3.43
C ASN A 95 8.81 9.63 3.79
N GLN A 96 8.48 9.02 4.93
CA GLN A 96 9.13 7.85 5.51
C GLN A 96 8.05 6.90 6.00
N PRO A 97 8.31 5.58 6.07
CA PRO A 97 7.33 4.65 6.62
C PRO A 97 7.00 4.98 8.08
N VAL A 98 5.74 4.85 8.48
CA VAL A 98 5.28 5.13 9.85
C VAL A 98 4.62 3.87 10.43
N TYR A 99 4.90 3.61 11.70
CA TYR A 99 4.48 2.42 12.40
C TYR A 99 3.81 2.79 13.72
N ILE A 100 2.72 2.11 14.04
CA ILE A 100 2.12 2.12 15.37
C ILE A 100 2.51 0.80 16.05
N VAL A 101 3.18 0.89 17.18
CA VAL A 101 3.63 -0.26 17.97
C VAL A 101 2.91 -0.24 19.31
N PHE A 102 2.18 -1.31 19.61
CA PHE A 102 1.54 -1.47 20.90
C PHE A 102 2.51 -2.14 21.88
N GLU A 103 2.88 -1.41 22.93
CA GLU A 103 3.64 -1.90 24.08
C GLU A 103 2.87 -1.54 25.34
N SER A 104 2.12 -2.50 25.89
CA SER A 104 1.15 -2.29 26.97
C SER A 104 1.69 -1.36 28.07
N PRO A 105 0.94 -0.30 28.46
CA PRO A 105 -0.40 0.10 27.98
C PRO A 105 -0.39 1.14 26.84
N TYR A 106 0.73 1.34 26.12
CA TYR A 106 0.93 2.46 25.20
C TYR A 106 0.99 2.05 23.73
N TYR A 107 0.40 2.89 22.88
CA TYR A 107 0.63 2.96 21.45
C TYR A 107 1.76 3.95 21.15
N LYS A 108 2.81 3.47 20.50
CA LYS A 108 4.02 4.23 20.15
C LYS A 108 4.05 4.45 18.64
N VAL A 109 4.14 5.71 18.22
CA VAL A 109 4.28 6.05 16.78
C VAL A 109 5.76 6.20 16.46
N ARG A 110 6.26 5.39 15.52
CA ARG A 110 7.66 5.35 15.08
C ARG A 110 7.77 5.64 13.58
N VAL A 111 8.79 6.38 13.19
CA VAL A 111 9.01 6.86 11.82
C VAL A 111 10.34 6.34 11.28
N GLY A 112 10.31 5.89 10.03
CA GLY A 112 11.43 5.52 9.21
C GLY A 112 11.99 4.13 9.47
N ASP A 113 12.98 3.78 8.65
CA ASP A 113 13.79 2.57 8.74
C ASP A 113 15.25 2.97 8.45
N PHE A 114 16.03 3.22 9.51
CA PHE A 114 17.39 3.73 9.40
C PHE A 114 18.40 2.68 9.81
N LEU A 115 19.48 2.51 9.03
CA LEU A 115 20.59 1.62 9.42
C LEU A 115 21.60 2.32 10.33
N SER A 116 21.66 3.64 10.27
CA SER A 116 22.55 4.50 11.04
C SER A 116 21.74 5.42 11.94
N ASP A 117 22.25 5.68 13.15
CA ASP A 117 21.72 6.68 14.07
C ASP A 117 21.85 8.10 13.49
N LEU A 118 22.91 8.37 12.73
CA LEU A 118 23.11 9.63 12.03
C LEU A 118 22.00 9.92 11.01
N ASP A 119 21.51 8.90 10.29
CA ASP A 119 20.41 9.09 9.33
C ASP A 119 19.09 9.37 10.05
N ALA A 120 18.88 8.75 11.21
CA ALA A 120 17.71 8.97 12.06
C ALA A 120 17.72 10.37 12.71
N LEU A 121 18.91 10.95 12.95
CA LEU A 121 19.08 12.26 13.59
C LEU A 121 18.41 13.40 12.82
N ASP A 122 18.46 13.37 11.49
CA ASP A 122 17.83 14.40 10.67
C ASP A 122 16.30 14.35 10.77
N VAL A 123 15.73 13.14 10.85
CA VAL A 123 14.28 12.94 11.04
C VAL A 123 13.88 13.31 12.46
N GLU A 124 14.66 12.96 13.47
CA GLU A 124 14.44 13.38 14.86
C GLU A 124 14.43 14.91 14.99
N ARG A 125 15.43 15.59 14.42
CA ARG A 125 15.51 17.06 14.45
C ARG A 125 14.31 17.70 13.78
N LYS A 126 13.93 17.20 12.59
CA LYS A 126 12.73 17.67 11.89
C LYS A 126 11.47 17.44 12.73
N ALA A 127 11.33 16.28 13.37
CA ALA A 127 10.17 15.98 14.21
C ALA A 127 10.07 16.93 15.41
N ARG A 128 11.19 17.17 16.11
CA ARG A 128 11.24 18.11 17.24
C ARG A 128 10.86 19.52 16.85
N GLN A 129 11.25 19.96 15.65
CA GLN A 129 10.93 21.29 15.13
C GLN A 129 9.48 21.43 14.66
N ASN A 130 8.77 20.33 14.37
CA ASN A 130 7.46 20.33 13.72
C ASN A 130 6.36 19.70 14.58
N GLY A 131 6.39 19.96 15.89
CA GLY A 131 5.29 19.60 16.80
C GLY A 131 5.45 18.30 17.57
N TYR A 132 6.59 17.61 17.44
CA TYR A 132 6.94 16.41 18.23
C TYR A 132 8.18 16.66 19.10
N PRO A 133 8.12 17.57 20.09
CA PRO A 133 9.29 17.97 20.88
C PRO A 133 9.91 16.81 21.66
N GLY A 134 9.09 15.82 22.02
CA GLY A 134 9.53 14.57 22.65
C GLY A 134 9.92 13.49 21.64
N ALA A 135 10.30 13.81 20.41
CA ALA A 135 10.81 12.78 19.49
C ALA A 135 12.21 12.31 19.91
N TRP A 136 12.50 11.01 19.80
CA TRP A 136 13.84 10.45 20.01
C TRP A 136 14.12 9.20 19.16
N ILE A 137 15.41 8.93 18.94
CA ILE A 137 15.86 7.75 18.19
C ILE A 137 15.80 6.50 19.09
N VAL A 138 15.23 5.41 18.57
CA VAL A 138 15.14 4.11 19.25
C VAL A 138 15.75 2.99 18.39
N PRO A 139 16.53 2.07 18.97
CA PRO A 139 16.92 0.83 18.29
C PRO A 139 15.68 0.02 17.94
N SER A 140 15.63 -0.50 16.72
CA SER A 140 14.53 -1.34 16.22
C SER A 140 15.04 -2.26 15.13
N ASP A 141 14.31 -3.35 14.93
CA ASP A 141 14.39 -4.06 13.66
C ASP A 141 13.71 -3.20 12.57
N VAL A 142 14.42 -2.98 11.48
CA VAL A 142 14.04 -2.10 10.36
C VAL A 142 13.98 -2.88 9.06
N ASN A 143 13.09 -2.45 8.17
CA ASN A 143 12.91 -3.05 6.86
C ASN A 143 13.84 -2.36 5.86
N VAL A 144 14.72 -3.15 5.22
CA VAL A 144 15.61 -2.61 4.17
C VAL A 144 15.52 -3.42 2.88
N PRO A 145 15.77 -2.81 1.71
CA PRO A 145 15.79 -3.54 0.44
C PRO A 145 16.80 -4.69 0.48
N ASN A 146 16.40 -5.86 -0.01
CA ASN A 146 17.26 -7.03 -0.12
C ASN A 146 18.20 -6.87 -1.35
N PRO A 147 19.52 -6.68 -1.15
CA PRO A 147 20.46 -6.49 -2.26
C PRO A 147 20.62 -7.73 -3.14
N ASN A 148 20.31 -8.93 -2.62
CA ASN A 148 20.53 -10.20 -3.31
C ASN A 148 19.47 -10.50 -4.39
N ARG A 149 18.44 -9.65 -4.52
CA ARG A 149 17.39 -9.81 -5.52
C ARG A 149 17.88 -9.70 -6.97
N ARG A 150 18.99 -8.98 -7.22
CA ARG A 150 19.50 -8.76 -8.58
C ARG A 150 20.11 -9.98 -9.26
N TYR A 151 20.20 -11.12 -8.57
CA TYR A 151 20.89 -12.32 -9.05
C TYR A 151 19.98 -13.54 -9.28
N LYS A 152 18.66 -13.35 -9.41
CA LYS A 152 17.72 -14.42 -9.81
C LYS A 152 17.28 -14.25 -11.26
#